data_AF-A0A6A4HRT4-F1
#
_entry.id   AF-A0A6A4HRT4-F1
#
_cell.length_a   1.000
_cell.length_b   1.000
_cell.length_c   1.000
_cell.angle_alpha   90.00
_cell.angle_beta   90.00
_cell.angle_gamma   90.00
#
_symmetry.space_group_name_H-M   'P 1'
#
loop_
_entity.id
_entity.type
_entity.pdbx_description
1 polymer ?
#
loop_
_entity_poly.entity_id
_entity_poly.type
_entity_poly.pdbx_seq_one_letter_code
_entity_poly.pdbx_strand_id
1 'polypeptide(L)'
;MDAKDKRNRKMNAMMDDLMNQKGFVPPVAKDMVDNNMSFAETEAGKVLEGDLGKLKKQLEEMQKAMKEKTEQLERAEENMRQAMAKEQEKQEELKKQMRDNAARDAAAIETVRRENAEALKGISNNNAAAMRRIQDQYEKQISAIQEESNRAARSLNVKQKTSSGLEDKLKKKVRESERERKAAEKERERAKKRLEKAERLLNRIQEKPKRSVKYCPTGKAYKKASGGWECTGGKHFISNDKWKKLPY
;
A
#
# COMPACT_ATOMS: atom_id res chain seq x y z
N MET A 1 -84.38 -111.57 -47.60
CA MET A 1 -85.14 -110.72 -46.65
C MET A 1 -85.05 -109.29 -47.10
N ASP A 2 -86.18 -108.73 -47.53
CA ASP A 2 -86.27 -107.41 -48.16
C ASP A 2 -85.90 -106.27 -47.20
N ALA A 3 -85.20 -105.27 -47.75
CA ALA A 3 -84.79 -104.07 -47.00
C ALA A 3 -85.99 -103.25 -46.49
N LYS A 4 -87.15 -103.37 -47.15
CA LYS A 4 -88.43 -102.75 -46.71
C LYS A 4 -88.95 -103.36 -45.41
N ASP A 5 -88.90 -104.69 -45.27
CA ASP A 5 -89.38 -105.36 -44.06
C ASP A 5 -88.48 -105.08 -42.85
N LYS A 6 -87.16 -104.95 -43.07
CA LYS A 6 -86.23 -104.52 -42.02
C LYS A 6 -86.47 -103.07 -41.59
N ARG A 7 -86.82 -102.15 -42.51
CA ARG A 7 -87.21 -100.77 -42.17
C ARG A 7 -88.51 -100.73 -41.39
N ASN A 8 -89.53 -101.48 -41.82
CA ASN A 8 -90.83 -101.49 -41.16
C ASN A 8 -90.75 -102.06 -39.74
N ARG A 9 -89.97 -103.13 -39.52
CA ARG A 9 -89.74 -103.64 -38.17
C ARG A 9 -88.98 -102.66 -37.28
N LYS A 10 -87.97 -101.95 -37.82
CA LYS A 10 -87.19 -100.97 -37.05
C LYS A 10 -88.02 -99.73 -36.72
N MET A 11 -88.89 -99.29 -37.64
CA MET A 11 -89.80 -98.17 -37.44
C MET A 11 -90.92 -98.53 -36.45
N ASN A 12 -91.48 -99.74 -36.52
CA ASN A 12 -92.46 -100.21 -35.54
C ASN A 12 -91.83 -100.35 -34.15
N ALA A 13 -90.62 -100.91 -34.04
CA ALA A 13 -89.90 -101.00 -32.77
C ALA A 13 -89.58 -99.61 -32.19
N MET A 14 -89.19 -98.65 -33.04
CA MET A 14 -88.94 -97.27 -32.63
C MET A 14 -90.24 -96.56 -32.19
N MET A 15 -91.36 -96.80 -32.88
CA MET A 15 -92.67 -96.28 -32.49
C MET A 15 -93.18 -96.90 -31.19
N ASP A 16 -92.97 -98.19 -30.96
CA ASP A 16 -93.33 -98.86 -29.70
C ASP A 16 -92.50 -98.31 -28.53
N ASP A 17 -91.22 -98.03 -28.76
CA ASP A 17 -90.32 -97.47 -27.74
C ASP A 17 -90.65 -96.00 -27.42
N LEU A 18 -91.05 -95.20 -28.43
CA LEU A 18 -91.54 -93.84 -28.26
C LEU A 18 -92.89 -93.77 -27.54
N MET A 19 -93.79 -94.72 -27.81
CA MET A 19 -95.13 -94.77 -27.18
C MET A 19 -95.08 -95.32 -25.75
N ASN A 20 -94.06 -96.12 -25.41
CA ASN A 20 -93.87 -96.70 -24.08
C ASN A 20 -92.79 -95.99 -23.24
N GLN A 21 -92.06 -95.03 -23.81
CA GLN A 21 -91.21 -94.13 -23.04
C GLN A 21 -92.10 -93.28 -22.11
N LYS A 22 -92.03 -93.57 -20.81
CA LYS A 22 -92.60 -92.69 -19.79
C LYS A 22 -92.03 -91.29 -20.03
N GLY A 23 -92.90 -90.34 -20.39
CA GLY A 23 -92.50 -88.95 -20.58
C GLY A 23 -91.69 -88.48 -19.37
N PHE A 24 -90.58 -87.78 -19.60
CA PHE A 24 -89.78 -87.24 -18.52
C PHE A 24 -90.60 -86.16 -17.81
N VAL A 25 -91.19 -86.52 -16.67
CA VAL A 25 -91.82 -85.59 -15.75
C VAL A 25 -90.78 -85.25 -14.69
N PRO A 26 -90.33 -83.99 -14.59
CA PRO A 26 -89.43 -83.58 -13.54
C PRO A 26 -89.99 -84.00 -12.17
N PRO A 27 -89.16 -84.50 -11.24
CA PRO A 27 -89.63 -85.02 -9.95
C PRO A 27 -90.57 -84.06 -9.21
N VAL A 28 -90.27 -82.76 -9.29
CA VAL A 28 -91.10 -81.70 -8.67
C VAL A 28 -92.49 -81.60 -9.30
N ALA A 29 -92.59 -81.71 -10.63
CA ALA A 29 -93.88 -81.68 -11.33
C ALA A 29 -94.71 -82.94 -11.02
N LYS A 30 -94.04 -84.07 -10.80
CA LYS A 30 -94.70 -85.30 -10.36
C LYS A 30 -95.23 -85.17 -8.93
N ASP A 31 -94.44 -84.64 -8.00
CA ASP A 31 -94.85 -84.42 -6.60
C ASP A 31 -96.02 -83.44 -6.47
N MET A 32 -96.09 -82.42 -7.34
CA MET A 32 -97.21 -81.47 -7.40
C MET A 32 -98.52 -82.15 -7.83
N VAL A 33 -98.46 -83.02 -8.84
CA VAL A 33 -99.63 -83.72 -9.38
C VAL A 33 -100.08 -84.85 -8.45
N ASP A 34 -99.14 -85.66 -7.94
CA ASP A 34 -99.45 -86.82 -7.10
C ASP A 34 -100.01 -86.43 -5.73
N ASN A 35 -99.57 -85.29 -5.17
CA ASN A 35 -100.04 -84.79 -3.86
C ASN A 35 -101.02 -83.61 -3.98
N ASN A 36 -101.40 -83.22 -5.20
CA ASN A 36 -102.30 -82.10 -5.50
C ASN A 36 -101.85 -80.76 -4.85
N MET A 37 -100.54 -80.47 -4.90
CA MET A 37 -99.90 -79.32 -4.25
C MET A 37 -99.36 -78.33 -5.27
N SER A 38 -99.29 -77.07 -4.89
CA SER A 38 -98.61 -76.02 -5.66
C SER A 38 -97.08 -76.14 -5.56
N PHE A 39 -96.34 -75.52 -6.50
CA PHE A 39 -94.87 -75.53 -6.48
C PHE A 39 -94.30 -74.99 -5.16
N ALA A 40 -94.93 -73.96 -4.59
CA ALA A 40 -94.53 -73.39 -3.30
C ALA A 40 -94.61 -74.39 -2.13
N GLU A 41 -95.47 -75.39 -2.22
CA GLU A 41 -95.65 -76.40 -1.17
C GLU A 41 -94.69 -77.60 -1.33
N THR A 42 -94.07 -77.76 -2.51
CA THR A 42 -93.04 -78.78 -2.76
C THR A 42 -91.76 -78.51 -1.99
N GLU A 43 -90.95 -79.56 -1.75
CA GLU A 43 -89.63 -79.40 -1.11
C GLU A 43 -88.72 -78.47 -1.91
N ALA A 44 -88.72 -78.59 -3.25
CA ALA A 44 -87.91 -77.73 -4.12
C ALA A 44 -88.36 -76.25 -4.06
N GLY A 45 -89.67 -75.99 -4.00
CA GLY A 45 -90.22 -74.63 -3.84
C GLY A 45 -89.84 -74.02 -2.49
N LYS A 46 -89.95 -74.79 -1.40
CA LYS A 46 -89.53 -74.35 -0.05
C LYS A 46 -88.04 -74.07 0.04
N VAL A 47 -87.20 -74.88 -0.61
CA VAL A 47 -85.74 -74.65 -0.69
C VAL A 47 -85.45 -73.35 -1.43
N LEU A 48 -86.08 -73.12 -2.58
CA LEU A 48 -85.92 -71.89 -3.36
C LEU A 48 -86.42 -70.65 -2.62
N GLU A 49 -87.55 -70.75 -1.91
CA GLU A 49 -88.07 -69.66 -1.07
C GLU A 49 -87.13 -69.35 0.10
N GLY A 50 -86.54 -70.37 0.71
CA GLY A 50 -85.50 -70.23 1.73
C GLY A 50 -84.23 -69.54 1.20
N ASP A 51 -83.77 -69.91 0.00
CA ASP A 51 -82.59 -69.32 -0.62
C ASP A 51 -82.85 -67.89 -1.13
N LEU A 52 -84.03 -67.60 -1.66
CA LEU A 52 -84.49 -66.24 -1.95
C LEU A 52 -84.54 -65.38 -0.69
N GLY A 53 -85.01 -65.94 0.43
CA GLY A 53 -85.01 -65.27 1.72
C GLY A 53 -83.61 -64.94 2.23
N LYS A 54 -82.65 -65.86 2.09
CA LYS A 54 -81.23 -65.63 2.41
C LYS A 54 -80.61 -64.57 1.52
N LEU A 55 -80.84 -64.64 0.20
CA LEU A 55 -80.36 -63.66 -0.77
C LEU A 55 -80.90 -62.26 -0.46
N LYS A 56 -82.19 -62.15 -0.13
CA LYS A 56 -82.80 -60.87 0.26
C LYS A 56 -82.13 -60.30 1.52
N LYS A 57 -81.89 -61.12 2.54
CA LYS A 57 -81.17 -60.69 3.75
C LYS A 57 -79.75 -60.23 3.44
N GLN A 58 -79.01 -60.96 2.61
CA GLN A 58 -77.67 -60.55 2.17
C GLN A 58 -77.69 -59.23 1.40
N LEU A 59 -78.70 -59.01 0.57
CA LEU A 59 -78.84 -57.78 -0.22
C LEU A 59 -79.17 -56.58 0.68
N GLU A 60 -80.05 -56.76 1.68
CA GLU A 60 -80.38 -55.75 2.68
C GLU A 60 -79.16 -55.41 3.57
N GLU A 61 -78.42 -56.42 4.03
CA GLU A 61 -77.17 -56.26 4.80
C GLU A 61 -76.11 -55.53 3.97
N MET A 62 -75.92 -55.92 2.71
CA MET A 62 -74.97 -55.29 1.80
C MET A 62 -75.37 -53.84 1.50
N GLN A 63 -76.67 -53.57 1.29
CA GLN A 63 -77.16 -52.21 1.06
C GLN A 63 -76.96 -51.33 2.31
N LYS A 64 -77.16 -51.88 3.51
CA LYS A 64 -76.89 -51.18 4.76
C LYS A 64 -75.39 -50.91 4.94
N ALA A 65 -74.54 -51.90 4.69
CA ALA A 65 -73.08 -51.75 4.76
C ALA A 65 -72.55 -50.73 3.74
N MET A 66 -73.13 -50.70 2.53
CA MET A 66 -72.80 -49.70 1.51
C MET A 66 -73.16 -48.28 1.97
N LYS A 67 -74.37 -48.09 2.51
CA LYS A 67 -74.79 -46.78 3.06
C LYS A 67 -73.89 -46.31 4.20
N GLU A 68 -73.58 -47.21 5.13
CA GLU A 68 -72.67 -46.89 6.25
C GLU A 68 -71.27 -46.52 5.75
N LYS A 69 -70.74 -47.23 4.74
CA LYS A 69 -69.44 -46.89 4.14
C LYS A 69 -69.47 -45.57 3.36
N THR A 70 -70.55 -45.26 2.65
CA THR A 70 -70.66 -43.97 1.95
C THR A 70 -70.71 -42.81 2.94
N GLU A 71 -71.46 -42.94 4.05
CA GLU A 71 -71.47 -41.90 5.09
C GLU A 71 -70.11 -41.74 5.78
N GLN A 72 -69.38 -42.84 6.00
CA GLN A 72 -68.02 -42.78 6.54
C GLN A 72 -67.05 -42.08 5.57
N LEU A 73 -67.16 -42.37 4.27
CA LEU A 73 -66.35 -41.72 3.24
C LEU A 73 -66.65 -40.23 3.13
N GLU A 74 -67.92 -39.83 3.17
CA GLU A 74 -68.32 -38.41 3.14
C GLU A 74 -67.75 -37.65 4.34
N ARG A 75 -67.86 -38.20 5.56
CA ARG A 75 -67.26 -37.60 6.76
C ARG A 75 -65.74 -37.53 6.67
N ALA A 76 -65.10 -38.56 6.12
CA ALA A 76 -63.64 -38.56 5.93
C ALA A 76 -63.21 -37.51 4.91
N GLU A 77 -63.95 -37.34 3.81
CA GLU A 77 -63.69 -36.34 2.80
C GLU A 77 -63.86 -34.92 3.35
N GLU A 78 -64.93 -34.68 4.12
CA GLU A 78 -65.16 -33.38 4.77
C GLU A 78 -64.05 -33.04 5.77
N ASN A 79 -63.62 -34.01 6.59
CA ASN A 79 -62.49 -33.83 7.51
C ASN A 79 -61.18 -33.54 6.75
N MET A 80 -60.93 -34.24 5.63
CA MET A 80 -59.75 -33.96 4.80
C MET A 80 -59.80 -32.57 4.17
N ARG A 81 -60.97 -32.13 3.67
CA ARG A 81 -61.14 -30.77 3.12
C ARG A 81 -60.88 -29.70 4.19
N GLN A 82 -61.43 -29.86 5.39
CA GLN A 82 -61.18 -28.92 6.49
C GLN A 82 -59.71 -28.92 6.92
N ALA A 83 -59.06 -30.08 6.96
CA ALA A 83 -57.63 -30.18 7.27
C ALA A 83 -56.77 -29.48 6.20
N MET A 84 -57.08 -29.67 4.92
CA MET A 84 -56.38 -28.98 3.83
C MET A 84 -56.59 -27.47 3.87
N ALA A 85 -57.81 -26.99 4.16
CA ALA A 85 -58.08 -25.55 4.29
C ALA A 85 -57.26 -24.93 5.43
N LYS A 86 -57.24 -25.56 6.61
CA LYS A 86 -56.44 -25.10 7.76
C LYS A 86 -54.94 -25.10 7.46
N GLU A 87 -54.45 -26.10 6.73
CA GLU A 87 -53.05 -26.18 6.36
C GLU A 87 -52.67 -25.11 5.31
N GLN A 88 -53.57 -24.83 4.37
CA GLN A 88 -53.40 -23.73 3.41
C GLN A 88 -53.35 -22.37 4.10
N GLU A 89 -54.27 -22.10 5.04
CA GLU A 89 -54.26 -20.86 5.83
C GLU A 89 -52.95 -20.70 6.61
N LYS A 90 -52.47 -21.77 7.27
CA LYS A 90 -51.17 -21.75 7.97
C LYS A 90 -50.00 -21.50 7.01
N GLN A 91 -50.02 -22.10 5.82
CA GLN A 91 -48.98 -21.86 4.84
C GLN A 91 -48.98 -20.42 4.33
N GLU A 92 -50.16 -19.82 4.12
CA GLU A 92 -50.27 -18.42 3.72
C GLU A 92 -49.82 -17.48 4.83
N GLU A 93 -50.20 -17.76 6.07
CA GLU A 93 -49.74 -17.00 7.24
C GLU A 93 -48.22 -17.07 7.40
N LEU A 94 -47.64 -18.27 7.27
CA LEU A 94 -46.19 -18.45 7.32
C LEU A 94 -45.50 -17.70 6.17
N LYS A 95 -46.02 -17.77 4.95
CA LYS A 95 -45.48 -17.01 3.81
C LYS A 95 -45.54 -15.50 4.05
N LYS A 96 -46.62 -15.01 4.66
CA LYS A 96 -46.77 -13.59 5.01
C LYS A 96 -45.75 -13.19 6.07
N GLN A 97 -45.61 -13.97 7.15
CA GLN A 97 -44.60 -13.71 8.19
C GLN A 97 -43.18 -13.71 7.62
N MET A 98 -42.85 -14.65 6.73
CA MET A 98 -41.55 -14.69 6.06
C MET A 98 -41.30 -13.45 5.20
N ARG A 99 -42.31 -12.95 4.47
CA ARG A 99 -42.21 -11.71 3.69
C ARG A 99 -42.03 -10.49 4.59
N ASP A 100 -42.80 -10.39 5.68
CA ASP A 100 -42.72 -9.28 6.62
C ASP A 100 -41.36 -9.25 7.34
N ASN A 101 -40.84 -10.42 7.73
CA ASN A 101 -39.51 -10.55 8.31
C ASN A 101 -38.42 -10.17 7.30
N ALA A 102 -38.50 -10.68 6.06
CA ALA A 102 -37.55 -10.32 5.02
C ALA A 102 -37.55 -8.80 4.72
N ALA A 103 -38.73 -8.16 4.73
CA ALA A 103 -38.85 -6.72 4.57
C ALA A 103 -38.22 -5.94 5.74
N ARG A 104 -38.41 -6.41 6.98
CA ARG A 104 -37.75 -5.83 8.16
C ARG A 104 -36.24 -5.97 8.11
N ASP A 105 -35.75 -7.15 7.75
CA ASP A 105 -34.32 -7.42 7.62
C ASP A 105 -33.70 -6.56 6.51
N ALA A 106 -34.38 -6.43 5.36
CA ALA A 106 -33.94 -5.55 4.29
C ALA A 106 -33.85 -4.08 4.74
N ALA A 107 -34.86 -3.59 5.47
CA ALA A 107 -34.85 -2.23 6.01
C ALA A 107 -33.72 -2.03 7.03
N ALA A 108 -33.48 -3.00 7.93
CA ALA A 108 -32.38 -2.96 8.89
C ALA A 108 -31.00 -2.99 8.22
N ILE A 109 -30.84 -3.75 7.14
CA ILE A 109 -29.60 -3.75 6.34
C ILE A 109 -29.40 -2.40 5.68
N GLU A 110 -30.46 -1.78 5.18
CA GLU A 110 -30.39 -0.47 4.53
C GLU A 110 -29.99 0.64 5.53
N THR A 111 -30.55 0.64 6.74
CA THR A 111 -30.16 1.60 7.80
C THR A 111 -28.70 1.43 8.18
N VAL A 112 -28.24 0.20 8.40
CA VAL A 112 -26.82 -0.09 8.72
C VAL A 112 -25.90 0.33 7.56
N ARG A 113 -26.29 0.09 6.30
CA ARG A 113 -25.53 0.56 5.14
C ARG A 113 -25.42 2.08 5.09
N ARG A 114 -26.49 2.80 5.41
CA ARG A 114 -26.52 4.27 5.45
C ARG A 114 -25.61 4.80 6.55
N GLU A 115 -25.73 4.27 7.77
CA GLU A 115 -24.88 4.64 8.91
C GLU A 115 -23.41 4.38 8.61
N ASN A 116 -23.07 3.22 8.03
CA ASN A 116 -21.71 2.91 7.63
C ASN A 116 -21.18 3.88 6.55
N ALA A 117 -22.01 4.22 5.56
CA ALA A 117 -21.63 5.18 4.53
C ALA A 117 -21.38 6.59 5.11
N GLU A 118 -22.19 7.02 6.07
CA GLU A 118 -22.01 8.30 6.77
C GLU A 118 -20.76 8.29 7.64
N ALA A 119 -20.50 7.20 8.37
CA ALA A 119 -19.29 7.02 9.17
C ALA A 119 -18.02 7.05 8.29
N LEU A 120 -18.02 6.34 7.16
CA LEU A 120 -16.90 6.34 6.21
C LEU A 120 -16.67 7.71 5.59
N LYS A 121 -17.74 8.45 5.25
CA LYS A 121 -17.62 9.86 4.80
C LYS A 121 -17.01 10.74 5.88
N GLY A 122 -17.43 10.59 7.14
CA GLY A 122 -16.86 11.30 8.28
C GLY A 122 -15.36 11.02 8.44
N ILE A 123 -14.95 9.75 8.37
CA ILE A 123 -13.54 9.33 8.44
C ILE A 123 -12.74 9.92 7.28
N SER A 124 -13.26 9.83 6.05
CA SER A 124 -12.59 10.35 4.85
C SER A 124 -12.36 11.86 4.93
N ASN A 125 -13.38 12.62 5.34
CA ASN A 125 -13.28 14.07 5.51
C ASN A 125 -12.28 14.45 6.62
N ASN A 126 -12.30 13.74 7.75
CA ASN A 126 -11.37 13.98 8.85
C ASN A 126 -9.92 13.66 8.44
N ASN A 127 -9.72 12.57 7.70
CA ASN A 127 -8.40 12.20 7.20
C ASN A 127 -7.89 13.21 6.16
N ALA A 128 -8.75 13.66 5.23
CA ALA A 128 -8.40 14.71 4.28
C ALA A 128 -8.05 16.03 5.00
N ALA A 129 -8.77 16.40 6.06
CA ALA A 129 -8.46 17.57 6.87
C ALA A 129 -7.13 17.42 7.63
N ALA A 130 -6.85 16.24 8.19
CA ALA A 130 -5.59 15.93 8.85
C ALA A 130 -4.40 16.01 7.86
N MET A 131 -4.55 15.43 6.67
CA MET A 131 -3.55 15.49 5.61
C MET A 131 -3.25 16.92 5.18
N ARG A 132 -4.28 17.77 5.01
CA ARG A 132 -4.09 19.21 4.72
C ARG A 132 -3.30 19.91 5.81
N ARG A 133 -3.64 19.67 7.09
CA ARG A 133 -2.89 20.27 8.23
C ARG A 133 -1.43 19.84 8.26
N ILE A 134 -1.16 18.56 7.98
CA ILE A 134 0.20 18.02 7.91
C ILE A 134 0.95 18.68 6.75
N GLN A 135 0.33 18.80 5.58
CA GLN A 135 0.91 19.49 4.43
C GLN A 135 1.23 20.95 4.74
N ASP A 136 0.29 21.69 5.33
CA ASP A 136 0.49 23.09 5.74
C ASP A 136 1.65 23.23 6.74
N GLN A 137 1.82 22.28 7.66
CA GLN A 137 2.93 22.25 8.61
C GLN A 137 4.26 22.01 7.91
N TYR A 138 4.33 21.05 6.97
CA TYR A 138 5.53 20.79 6.19
C TYR A 138 5.91 21.98 5.31
N GLU A 139 4.94 22.61 4.64
CA GLU A 139 5.19 23.79 3.82
C GLU A 139 5.75 24.95 4.67
N LYS A 140 5.20 25.17 5.88
CA LYS A 140 5.74 26.16 6.84
C LYS A 140 7.16 25.82 7.31
N GLN A 141 7.46 24.54 7.56
CA GLN A 141 8.81 24.12 7.94
C GLN A 141 9.80 24.32 6.79
N ILE A 142 9.41 23.94 5.57
CA ILE A 142 10.24 24.14 4.37
C ILE A 142 10.49 25.63 4.15
N SER A 143 9.47 26.48 4.26
CA SER A 143 9.64 27.93 4.10
C SER A 143 10.56 28.51 5.17
N ALA A 144 10.44 28.07 6.43
CA ALA A 144 11.31 28.49 7.52
C ALA A 144 12.77 28.09 7.28
N ILE A 145 13.02 26.84 6.87
CA ILE A 145 14.36 26.34 6.53
C ILE A 145 14.95 27.13 5.36
N GLN A 146 14.13 27.42 4.34
CA GLN A 146 14.57 28.17 3.17
C GLN A 146 14.89 29.63 3.52
N GLU A 147 14.10 30.26 4.40
CA GLU A 147 14.42 31.58 4.95
C GLU A 147 15.71 31.58 5.74
N GLU A 148 15.92 30.60 6.61
CA GLU A 148 17.14 30.47 7.41
C GLU A 148 18.37 30.26 6.53
N SER A 149 18.26 29.38 5.54
CA SER A 149 19.30 29.15 4.52
C SER A 149 19.63 30.43 3.75
N ASN A 150 18.60 31.18 3.34
CA ASN A 150 18.79 32.47 2.67
C ASN A 150 19.47 33.51 3.57
N ARG A 151 19.13 33.57 4.87
CA ARG A 151 19.80 34.44 5.84
C ARG A 151 21.27 34.03 6.03
N ALA A 152 21.54 32.73 6.14
CA ALA A 152 22.90 32.20 6.25
C ALA A 152 23.73 32.52 5.00
N ALA A 153 23.17 32.32 3.80
CA ALA A 153 23.82 32.64 2.53
C ALA A 153 24.15 34.13 2.40
N ARG A 154 23.23 35.02 2.81
CA ARG A 154 23.48 36.48 2.84
C ARG A 154 24.60 36.82 3.82
N SER A 155 24.59 36.25 5.02
CA SER A 155 25.64 36.45 6.03
C SER A 155 27.02 35.99 5.52
N LEU A 156 27.06 34.84 4.87
CA LEU A 156 28.29 34.29 4.28
C LEU A 156 28.82 35.19 3.16
N ASN A 157 27.95 35.67 2.28
CA ASN A 157 28.32 36.60 1.20
C ASN A 157 28.88 37.92 1.76
N VAL A 158 28.27 38.46 2.83
CA VAL A 158 28.81 39.65 3.52
C VAL A 158 30.21 39.36 4.09
N LYS A 159 30.40 38.22 4.78
CA LYS A 159 31.71 37.82 5.32
C LYS A 159 32.77 37.63 4.23
N GLN A 160 32.40 37.08 3.08
CA GLN A 160 33.30 36.87 1.95
C GLN A 160 33.70 38.20 1.28
N LYS A 161 32.76 39.16 1.18
CA LYS A 161 33.05 40.50 0.69
C LYS A 161 33.95 41.29 1.64
N THR A 162 33.76 41.15 2.95
CA THR A 162 34.64 41.79 3.93
C THR A 162 36.02 41.15 3.97
N SER A 163 36.13 39.82 3.86
CA SER A 163 37.42 39.12 3.83
C SER A 163 38.23 39.49 2.59
N SER A 164 37.62 39.48 1.39
CA SER A 164 38.29 39.91 0.15
C SER A 164 38.75 41.38 0.23
N GLY A 165 37.92 42.27 0.76
CA GLY A 165 38.32 43.67 0.99
C GLY A 165 39.47 43.83 2.00
N LEU A 166 39.56 42.97 3.02
CA LEU A 166 40.67 42.94 3.97
C LEU A 166 41.95 42.37 3.34
N GLU A 167 41.84 41.33 2.52
CA GLU A 167 42.97 40.77 1.76
C GLU A 167 43.59 41.80 0.83
N ASP A 168 42.77 42.59 0.13
CA ASP A 168 43.26 43.65 -0.76
C ASP A 168 43.96 44.77 0.03
N LYS A 169 43.41 45.17 1.18
CA LYS A 169 44.07 46.13 2.08
C LYS A 169 45.39 45.59 2.61
N LEU A 170 45.45 44.30 2.97
CA LEU A 170 46.66 43.65 3.44
C LEU A 170 47.72 43.60 2.34
N LYS A 171 47.35 43.17 1.12
CA LYS A 171 48.24 43.18 -0.06
C LYS A 171 48.79 44.59 -0.34
N LYS A 172 47.97 45.63 -0.21
CA LYS A 172 48.41 47.02 -0.38
C LYS A 172 49.44 47.43 0.68
N LYS A 173 49.18 47.14 1.96
CA LYS A 173 50.12 47.43 3.06
C LYS A 173 51.44 46.67 2.93
N VAL A 174 51.39 45.41 2.50
CA VAL A 174 52.61 44.62 2.24
C VAL A 174 53.44 45.27 1.12
N ARG A 175 52.80 45.68 0.01
CA ARG A 175 53.48 46.37 -1.10
C ARG A 175 54.08 47.73 -0.66
N GLU A 176 53.37 48.48 0.17
CA GLU A 176 53.87 49.74 0.74
C GLU A 176 55.09 49.49 1.64
N SER A 177 55.00 48.52 2.55
CA SER A 177 56.12 48.13 3.41
C SER A 177 57.34 47.63 2.63
N GLU A 178 57.14 46.86 1.56
CA GLU A 178 58.22 46.42 0.67
C GLU A 178 58.89 47.60 -0.04
N ARG A 179 58.11 48.60 -0.47
CA ARG A 179 58.66 49.83 -1.08
C ARG A 179 59.49 50.62 -0.08
N GLU A 180 59.01 50.77 1.15
CA GLU A 180 59.74 51.41 2.24
C GLU A 180 61.04 50.66 2.56
N ARG A 181 61.00 49.33 2.66
CA ARG A 181 62.21 48.51 2.85
C ARG A 181 63.23 48.72 1.74
N LYS A 182 62.80 48.70 0.47
CA LYS A 182 63.70 48.96 -0.68
C LYS A 182 64.26 50.38 -0.66
N ALA A 183 63.47 51.37 -0.23
CA ALA A 183 63.93 52.75 -0.11
C ALA A 183 64.98 52.89 1.02
N ALA A 184 64.69 52.31 2.19
CA ALA A 184 65.61 52.29 3.34
C ALA A 184 66.91 51.53 3.04
N GLU A 185 66.85 50.44 2.27
CA GLU A 185 68.03 49.69 1.83
C GLU A 185 68.92 50.54 0.92
N LYS A 186 68.33 51.21 -0.08
CA LYS A 186 69.05 52.16 -0.96
C LYS A 186 69.67 53.30 -0.17
N GLU A 187 68.98 53.81 0.85
CA GLU A 187 69.48 54.86 1.72
C GLU A 187 70.67 54.36 2.56
N ARG A 188 70.57 53.17 3.15
CA ARG A 188 71.68 52.52 3.87
C ARG A 188 72.89 52.31 2.97
N GLU A 189 72.69 51.88 1.73
CA GLU A 189 73.78 51.70 0.77
C GLU A 189 74.48 53.04 0.45
N ARG A 190 73.70 54.11 0.25
CA ARG A 190 74.25 55.47 0.06
C ARG A 190 75.00 55.96 1.29
N ALA A 191 74.48 55.70 2.50
CA ALA A 191 75.14 56.05 3.75
C ALA A 191 76.46 55.28 3.92
N LYS A 192 76.49 53.97 3.65
CA LYS A 192 77.73 53.17 3.65
C LYS A 192 78.78 53.74 2.69
N LYS A 193 78.39 54.08 1.46
CA LYS A 193 79.30 54.72 0.48
C LYS A 193 79.85 56.07 0.95
N ARG A 194 79.06 56.85 1.70
CA ARG A 194 79.52 58.11 2.30
C ARG A 194 80.53 57.88 3.43
N LEU A 195 80.27 56.90 4.29
CA LEU A 195 81.19 56.52 5.36
C LEU A 195 82.53 56.02 4.82
N GLU A 196 82.51 55.12 3.83
CA GLU A 196 83.74 54.60 3.21
C GLU A 196 84.60 55.72 2.60
N LYS A 197 83.97 56.72 1.95
CA LYS A 197 84.69 57.89 1.43
C LYS A 197 85.31 58.72 2.55
N ALA A 198 84.61 58.91 3.67
CA ALA A 198 85.13 59.64 4.82
C ALA A 198 86.31 58.92 5.48
N GLU A 199 86.23 57.59 5.64
CA GLU A 199 87.33 56.76 6.15
C GLU A 199 88.58 56.85 5.27
N ARG A 200 88.43 56.78 3.94
CA ARG A 200 89.55 56.95 3.00
C ARG A 200 90.23 58.32 3.13
N LEU A 201 89.46 59.38 3.39
CA LEU A 201 90.01 60.73 3.60
C LEU A 201 90.78 60.82 4.92
N LEU A 202 90.26 60.23 6.00
CA LEU A 202 90.96 60.18 7.30
C LEU A 202 92.31 59.46 7.19
N ASN A 203 92.36 58.31 6.52
CA ASN A 203 93.62 57.57 6.34
C ASN A 203 94.67 58.39 5.59
N ARG A 204 94.29 59.14 4.54
CA ARG A 204 95.22 60.05 3.82
C ARG A 204 95.78 61.17 4.69
N ILE A 205 95.01 61.68 5.66
CA ILE A 205 95.46 62.76 6.53
C ILE A 205 96.51 62.25 7.53
N GLN A 206 96.40 61.00 7.99
CA GLN A 206 97.33 60.41 8.94
C GLN A 206 98.70 60.08 8.31
N GLU A 207 98.79 59.85 7.00
CA GLU A 207 100.03 59.49 6.28
C GLU A 207 100.94 60.67 5.84
N LYS A 208 101.03 61.77 6.60
CA LYS A 208 102.00 62.86 6.25
C LYS A 208 103.45 62.50 6.66
N PRO A 209 104.45 62.55 5.75
CA PRO A 209 105.84 62.25 6.10
C PRO A 209 106.52 63.40 6.87
N LYS A 210 107.14 63.06 8.01
CA LYS A 210 107.98 63.97 8.83
C LYS A 210 109.27 64.32 8.07
N ARG A 211 109.50 65.59 7.72
CA ARG A 211 110.77 66.06 7.13
C ARG A 211 111.79 66.29 8.25
N SER A 212 112.94 65.60 8.22
CA SER A 212 114.05 65.80 9.14
C SER A 212 114.82 67.10 8.83
N VAL A 213 115.02 67.95 9.84
CA VAL A 213 115.76 69.23 9.74
C VAL A 213 117.12 69.04 10.41
N LYS A 214 118.23 69.28 9.71
CA LYS A 214 119.58 69.22 10.30
C LYS A 214 120.01 70.59 10.83
N TYR A 215 120.73 70.59 11.96
CA TYR A 215 121.13 71.80 12.68
C TYR A 215 122.63 72.09 12.57
N CYS A 216 122.99 73.36 12.73
CA CYS A 216 124.35 73.87 12.82
C CYS A 216 124.99 73.53 14.18
N PRO A 217 126.33 73.44 14.30
CA PRO A 217 127.00 73.30 15.60
C PRO A 217 126.58 74.35 16.64
N THR A 218 126.07 75.50 16.22
CA THR A 218 125.50 76.54 17.10
C THR A 218 124.01 76.33 17.42
N GLY A 219 123.45 75.16 17.13
CA GLY A 219 122.05 74.79 17.38
C GLY A 219 121.02 75.39 16.43
N LYS A 220 121.43 76.22 15.47
CA LYS A 220 120.52 76.90 14.53
C LYS A 220 120.26 76.07 13.27
N ALA A 221 119.02 76.01 12.80
CA ALA A 221 118.67 75.24 11.60
C ALA A 221 119.34 75.84 10.36
N TYR A 222 119.87 74.98 9.49
CA TYR A 222 120.34 75.41 8.18
C TYR A 222 119.15 75.62 7.25
N LYS A 223 119.19 76.73 6.50
CA LYS A 223 118.25 77.05 5.43
C LYS A 223 119.02 77.08 4.11
N LYS A 224 118.32 76.73 3.02
CA LYS A 224 118.93 76.68 1.69
C LYS A 224 119.18 78.11 1.18
N ALA A 225 120.40 78.40 0.73
CA ALA A 225 120.83 79.67 0.17
C ALA A 225 121.47 79.48 -1.22
N SER A 226 121.68 80.56 -1.96
CA SER A 226 122.24 80.53 -3.32
C SER A 226 123.71 80.08 -3.29
N GLY A 227 123.95 78.80 -3.54
CA GLY A 227 125.27 78.16 -3.56
C GLY A 227 125.51 77.12 -2.44
N GLY A 228 124.59 76.98 -1.48
CA GLY A 228 124.76 76.06 -0.35
C GLY A 228 123.67 76.18 0.72
N TRP A 229 123.99 75.78 1.94
CA TRP A 229 123.13 75.88 3.11
C TRP A 229 123.77 76.84 4.10
N GLU A 230 123.04 77.90 4.44
CA GLU A 230 123.47 78.85 5.45
C GLU A 230 122.73 78.58 6.75
N CYS A 231 123.46 78.60 7.86
CA CYS A 231 122.86 78.60 9.17
C CYS A 231 121.98 79.86 9.30
N THR A 232 120.79 79.74 9.92
CA THR A 232 119.88 80.89 10.14
C THR A 232 120.52 82.06 10.88
N GLY A 233 121.66 81.85 11.57
CA GLY A 233 122.47 82.92 12.16
C GLY A 233 123.49 83.59 11.22
N GLY A 234 123.53 83.25 9.94
CA GLY A 234 124.38 83.85 8.89
C GLY A 234 125.88 83.53 8.96
N LYS A 235 126.39 83.04 10.11
CA LYS A 235 127.84 82.88 10.35
C LYS A 235 128.46 81.59 9.83
N HIS A 236 127.66 80.56 9.57
CA HIS A 236 128.15 79.27 9.09
C HIS A 236 127.50 78.92 7.76
N PHE A 237 128.32 78.76 6.74
CA PHE A 237 127.89 78.34 5.41
C PHE A 237 128.48 76.96 5.13
N ILE A 238 127.66 76.08 4.57
CA ILE A 238 128.11 74.78 4.11
C ILE A 238 127.70 74.60 2.66
N SER A 239 128.61 74.15 1.80
CA SER A 239 128.25 73.78 0.42
C SER A 239 127.24 72.64 0.40
N ASN A 240 126.46 72.56 -0.69
CA ASN A 240 125.47 71.49 -0.89
C ASN A 240 126.07 70.07 -0.74
N ASP A 241 127.32 69.89 -1.14
CA ASP A 241 127.99 68.58 -1.05
C ASP A 241 128.30 68.18 0.39
N LYS A 242 128.65 69.14 1.25
CA LYS A 242 128.86 68.88 2.67
C LYS A 242 127.54 68.75 3.45
N TRP A 243 126.46 69.44 3.03
CA TRP A 243 125.13 69.28 3.64
C TRP A 243 124.59 67.84 3.58
N LYS A 244 124.81 67.16 2.46
CA LYS A 244 124.43 65.75 2.28
C LYS A 244 125.21 64.82 3.21
N LYS A 245 126.46 65.17 3.56
CA LYS A 245 127.36 64.37 4.39
C LYS A 245 127.24 64.64 5.90
N LEU A 246 126.52 65.66 6.32
CA LEU A 246 126.21 65.85 7.74
C LEU A 246 125.31 64.70 8.23
N PRO A 247 125.54 64.13 9.41
CA PRO A 247 124.59 63.21 10.02
C PRO A 247 123.24 63.93 10.25
N TYR A 248 122.14 63.17 10.18
CA TYR A 248 120.79 63.68 10.42
C TYR A 248 120.56 63.97 11.90
#